data_AF-A0A9R1N2P7-F1
#
_entry.id   AF-A0A9R1N2P7-F1
#
_cell.length_a   1.000
_cell.length_b   1.000
_cell.length_c   1.000
_cell.angle_alpha   90.00
_cell.angle_beta   90.00
_cell.angle_gamma   90.00
#
_symmetry.space_group_name_H-M   'P 1'
#
loop_
_entity.id
_entity.type
_entity.pdbx_description
1 polymer ?
#
loop_
_entity_poly.entity_id
_entity_poly.type
_entity_poly.pdbx_seq_one_letter_code
_entity_poly.pdbx_strand_id
1 'polypeptide(L)'
;MHTPAQPYSDKKLFEMKGELAFWGGRYSSSNIGLTVIDVWVMQDYKVGIWGFQYRMDLSSLEASRQLYLSSYKKKKKTPLRQALQWFNDVVLLNERELLIRFNSEHVLRCDTDGKFLGMVNIGKSQYRMMLTQYYLSESIIPIPSNDMQEDDEVPPIIGHI
;
A
#
# COMPACT_ATOMS: atom_id res chain seq x y z
N MET A 1 0.28 -3.56 28.86
CA MET A 1 -0.71 -3.46 27.77
C MET A 1 -0.92 -4.85 27.18
N HIS A 2 -2.16 -5.18 26.86
CA HIS A 2 -2.61 -6.55 26.57
C HIS A 2 -2.40 -6.92 25.10
N THR A 3 -2.31 -8.23 24.84
CA THR A 3 -2.53 -8.87 23.54
C THR A 3 -3.66 -8.15 22.79
N PRO A 4 -3.56 -7.92 21.47
CA PRO A 4 -4.63 -7.27 20.72
C PRO A 4 -5.98 -7.94 21.05
N ALA A 5 -6.81 -7.21 21.79
CA ALA A 5 -8.00 -7.75 22.44
C ALA A 5 -9.12 -8.11 21.45
N GLN A 6 -8.91 -7.85 20.16
CA GLN A 6 -9.94 -7.95 19.14
C GLN A 6 -9.60 -9.06 18.14
N PRO A 7 -10.57 -9.92 17.82
CA PRO A 7 -10.41 -10.93 16.78
C PRO A 7 -10.37 -10.23 15.42
N TYR A 8 -9.21 -10.23 14.79
CA TYR A 8 -9.07 -9.90 13.38
C TYR A 8 -9.30 -11.15 12.55
N SER A 9 -10.15 -11.05 11.52
CA SER A 9 -10.39 -12.15 10.58
C SER A 9 -9.19 -12.37 9.66
N ASP A 10 -8.52 -11.29 9.27
CA ASP A 10 -7.22 -11.34 8.61
C ASP A 10 -6.15 -10.71 9.48
N LYS A 11 -5.02 -11.39 9.58
CA LYS A 11 -3.85 -10.89 10.30
C LYS A 11 -2.58 -11.50 9.73
N LYS A 12 -1.50 -10.73 9.73
CA LYS A 12 -0.19 -11.22 9.30
C LYS A 12 0.94 -10.49 10.02
N LEU A 13 2.03 -11.21 10.23
CA LEU A 13 3.29 -10.66 10.73
C LEU A 13 4.10 -10.06 9.58
N PHE A 14 4.80 -8.96 9.86
CA PHE A 14 5.73 -8.32 8.93
C PHE A 14 6.84 -7.59 9.69
N GLU A 15 7.91 -7.23 9.00
CA GLU A 15 8.96 -6.36 9.57
C GLU A 15 8.49 -4.91 9.58
N MET A 16 8.73 -4.21 10.68
CA MET A 16 8.59 -2.76 10.73
C MET A 16 9.74 -2.14 11.53
N LYS A 17 10.63 -1.39 10.87
CA LYS A 17 11.71 -0.60 11.52
C LYS A 17 12.66 -1.45 12.37
N GLY A 18 12.99 -2.65 11.93
CA GLY A 18 13.81 -3.62 12.64
C GLY A 18 13.07 -4.45 13.69
N GLU A 19 11.78 -4.20 13.88
CA GLU A 19 10.94 -4.87 14.87
C GLU A 19 9.88 -5.77 14.22
N LEU A 20 9.41 -6.75 14.99
CA LEU A 20 8.30 -7.60 14.56
C LEU A 20 6.98 -6.83 14.70
N ALA A 21 6.27 -6.66 13.60
CA ALA A 21 4.95 -6.06 13.58
C ALA A 21 3.89 -7.06 13.15
N PHE A 22 2.64 -6.76 13.47
CA PHE A 22 1.50 -7.43 12.86
C PHE A 22 0.44 -6.41 12.48
N TRP A 23 -0.25 -6.67 11.37
CA TRP A 23 -1.44 -5.93 11.01
C TRP A 23 -2.67 -6.82 11.18
N GLY A 24 -3.79 -6.20 11.56
CA GLY A 24 -5.08 -6.83 11.77
C GLY A 24 -6.16 -6.12 10.98
N GLY A 25 -6.89 -6.87 10.17
CA GLY A 25 -7.95 -6.38 9.32
C GLY A 25 -9.35 -6.56 9.92
N ARG A 26 -10.20 -5.54 9.79
CA ARG A 26 -11.63 -5.60 10.14
C ARG A 26 -12.50 -5.49 8.90
N TYR A 27 -13.51 -6.35 8.85
CA TYR A 27 -14.59 -6.28 7.88
C TYR A 27 -15.82 -5.68 8.55
N SER A 28 -16.59 -4.89 7.79
CA SER A 28 -17.93 -4.52 8.24
C SER A 28 -18.90 -5.67 7.96
N SER A 29 -19.81 -5.93 8.89
CA SER A 29 -20.89 -6.92 8.72
C SER A 29 -21.78 -6.65 7.50
N SER A 30 -21.78 -5.42 6.98
CA SER A 30 -22.53 -4.97 5.81
C SER A 30 -21.69 -4.82 4.52
N ASN A 31 -20.37 -5.02 4.58
CA ASN A 31 -19.46 -4.86 3.43
C ASN A 31 -18.68 -6.14 3.12
N ILE A 32 -18.55 -6.49 1.84
CA ILE A 32 -17.73 -7.61 1.34
C ILE A 32 -16.25 -7.20 1.27
N GLY A 33 -15.76 -6.38 2.21
CA GLY A 33 -14.41 -5.82 2.10
C GLY A 33 -13.88 -5.26 3.41
N LEU A 34 -12.56 -5.18 3.44
CA LEU A 34 -11.81 -4.64 4.56
C LEU A 34 -12.13 -3.15 4.75
N THR A 35 -12.42 -2.74 5.98
CA THR A 35 -12.77 -1.35 6.31
C THR A 35 -11.69 -0.65 7.12
N VAL A 36 -10.98 -1.38 7.97
CA VAL A 36 -9.96 -0.83 8.86
C VAL A 36 -8.77 -1.79 8.91
N ILE A 37 -7.58 -1.21 8.92
CA ILE A 37 -6.32 -1.90 9.23
C ILE A 37 -5.76 -1.30 10.51
N ASP A 38 -5.51 -2.14 11.50
CA ASP A 38 -4.75 -1.78 12.69
C ASP A 38 -3.35 -2.35 12.61
N VAL A 39 -2.33 -1.56 12.91
CA VAL A 39 -0.94 -2.00 12.97
C VAL A 39 -0.43 -1.93 14.39
N TRP A 40 0.26 -3.00 14.78
CA TRP A 40 0.82 -3.20 16.10
C TRP A 40 2.26 -3.65 15.98
N VAL A 41 3.10 -3.24 16.91
CA VAL A 41 4.51 -3.58 16.95
C VAL A 41 4.83 -4.29 18.26
N MET A 42 5.69 -5.30 18.20
CA MET A 42 6.10 -6.09 19.35
C MET A 42 7.00 -5.24 20.25
N GLN A 43 6.52 -4.92 21.45
CA GLN A 43 7.30 -4.16 22.45
C GLN A 43 8.11 -5.08 23.36
N ASP A 44 7.52 -6.19 23.79
CA ASP A 44 8.22 -7.20 24.57
C ASP A 44 7.80 -8.59 24.12
N TYR A 45 8.76 -9.30 23.51
CA TYR A 45 8.58 -10.64 23.01
C TYR A 45 8.35 -11.68 24.12
N LYS A 46 9.04 -11.55 25.26
CA LYS A 46 9.01 -12.56 26.33
C LYS A 46 7.64 -12.64 27.00
N VAL A 47 7.00 -11.49 27.17
CA VAL A 47 5.66 -11.38 27.78
C VAL A 47 4.55 -11.15 26.77
N GLY A 48 4.86 -11.13 25.46
CA GLY A 48 3.88 -11.01 24.39
C GLY A 48 3.14 -9.67 24.35
N ILE A 49 3.81 -8.57 24.70
CA ILE A 49 3.21 -7.23 24.73
C ILE A 49 3.32 -6.54 23.38
N TRP A 50 2.16 -6.26 22.79
CA TRP A 50 2.04 -5.50 21.54
C TRP A 50 1.67 -4.05 21.82
N GLY A 51 2.41 -3.12 21.19
CA GLY A 51 2.11 -1.70 21.17
C GLY A 51 1.29 -1.35 19.94
N PHE A 52 0.17 -0.66 20.13
CA PHE A 52 -0.59 -0.09 19.02
C PHE A 52 0.22 1.04 18.36
N GLN A 53 0.35 1.02 17.04
CA GLN A 53 1.04 2.08 16.30
C GLN A 53 0.06 3.01 15.60
N TYR A 54 -0.73 2.50 14.67
CA TYR A 54 -1.68 3.32 13.92
C TYR A 54 -2.86 2.51 13.40
N ARG A 55 -3.93 3.24 13.06
CA ARG A 55 -5.16 2.73 12.44
C ARG A 55 -5.38 3.45 11.12
N MET A 56 -5.55 2.68 10.05
CA MET A 56 -5.93 3.20 8.75
C MET A 56 -7.41 2.92 8.49
N ASP A 57 -8.17 3.98 8.22
CA ASP A 57 -9.53 3.90 7.71
C ASP A 57 -9.50 3.84 6.18
N LEU A 58 -9.96 2.72 5.61
CA LEU A 58 -9.94 2.52 4.16
C LEU A 58 -10.98 3.38 3.42
N SER A 59 -11.99 3.90 4.13
CA SER A 59 -12.96 4.86 3.60
C SER A 59 -12.31 6.22 3.35
N SER A 60 -11.50 6.69 4.32
CA SER A 60 -10.70 7.92 4.19
C SER A 60 -9.67 7.78 3.08
N LEU A 61 -9.03 6.61 2.99
CA LEU A 61 -8.07 6.31 1.93
C LEU A 61 -8.73 6.35 0.54
N GLU A 62 -9.94 5.79 0.41
CA GLU A 62 -10.68 5.86 -0.85
C GLU A 62 -11.08 7.30 -1.21
N ALA A 63 -11.54 8.09 -0.24
CA ALA A 63 -11.86 9.49 -0.48
C ALA A 63 -10.62 10.25 -0.99
N SER A 64 -9.47 10.04 -0.35
CA SER A 64 -8.18 10.62 -0.77
C SER A 64 -7.78 10.20 -2.18
N ARG A 65 -7.94 8.92 -2.52
CA ARG A 65 -7.66 8.41 -3.87
C ARG A 65 -8.58 9.01 -4.93
N GLN A 66 -9.88 9.12 -4.66
CA GLN A 66 -10.83 9.71 -5.60
C GLN A 66 -10.52 11.17 -5.88
N LEU A 67 -10.11 11.93 -4.85
CA LEU A 67 -9.62 13.30 -5.02
C LEU A 67 -8.36 13.33 -5.90
N TYR A 68 -7.38 12.47 -5.63
CA TYR A 68 -6.16 12.35 -6.44
C TYR A 68 -6.45 11.99 -7.91
N LEU A 69 -7.36 11.05 -8.17
CA LEU A 69 -7.70 10.65 -9.54
C LEU A 69 -8.55 11.69 -10.26
N SER A 70 -9.31 12.50 -9.54
CA SER A 70 -10.09 13.59 -10.15
C SER A 70 -9.23 14.69 -10.74
N SER A 71 -7.99 14.87 -10.23
CA SER A 71 -7.03 15.84 -10.78
C SER A 71 -6.27 15.30 -12.01
N TYR A 72 -6.15 13.98 -12.15
CA TYR A 72 -5.51 13.34 -13.31
C TYR A 72 -6.54 13.09 -14.44
N LYS A 73 -6.34 13.70 -15.61
CA LYS A 73 -7.25 13.62 -16.78
C LYS A 73 -7.45 12.21 -17.40
N LYS A 74 -6.88 11.13 -16.83
CA LYS A 74 -7.03 9.74 -17.33
C LYS A 74 -8.07 8.95 -16.51
N LYS A 75 -9.20 8.63 -17.17
CA LYS A 75 -10.33 7.90 -16.60
C LYS A 75 -10.02 6.40 -16.43
N LYS A 76 -10.04 5.94 -15.18
CA LYS A 76 -10.75 4.72 -14.74
C LYS A 76 -11.15 4.90 -13.28
N LYS A 77 -12.43 5.22 -13.04
CA LYS A 77 -13.02 5.31 -11.69
C LYS A 77 -13.43 3.92 -11.22
N THR A 78 -12.49 3.01 -11.02
CA THR A 78 -12.81 1.77 -10.29
C THR A 78 -12.94 2.15 -8.81
N PRO A 79 -14.06 1.90 -8.14
CA PRO A 79 -14.17 2.15 -6.71
C PRO A 79 -13.15 1.29 -5.95
N LEU A 80 -12.40 1.87 -5.00
CA LEU A 80 -11.46 1.09 -4.18
C LEU A 80 -12.20 0.00 -3.42
N ARG A 81 -13.46 0.23 -3.00
CA ARG A 81 -14.33 -0.79 -2.40
C ARG A 81 -14.46 -2.09 -3.23
N GLN A 82 -14.36 -2.02 -4.56
CA GLN A 82 -14.32 -3.23 -5.42
C GLN A 82 -12.90 -3.79 -5.54
N ALA A 83 -11.88 -2.93 -5.48
CA ALA A 83 -10.47 -3.31 -5.52
C ALA A 83 -9.93 -3.88 -4.20
N LEU A 84 -10.60 -3.67 -3.05
CA LEU A 84 -10.20 -4.19 -1.73
C LEU A 84 -11.02 -5.40 -1.27
N GLN A 85 -11.55 -6.18 -2.22
CA GLN A 85 -12.35 -7.34 -1.88
C GLN A 85 -11.51 -8.37 -1.10
N TRP A 86 -10.25 -8.56 -1.51
CA TRP A 86 -9.29 -9.42 -0.81
C TRP A 86 -8.00 -8.68 -0.49
N PHE A 87 -7.74 -8.51 0.79
CA PHE A 87 -6.45 -8.01 1.25
C PHE A 87 -5.40 -9.12 1.22
N ASN A 88 -4.18 -8.81 0.78
CA ASN A 88 -3.10 -9.79 0.68
C ASN A 88 -1.90 -9.44 1.58
N ASP A 89 -1.49 -8.17 1.62
CA ASP A 89 -0.29 -7.77 2.38
C ASP A 89 -0.24 -6.27 2.70
N VAL A 90 0.51 -5.94 3.75
CA VAL A 90 1.01 -4.59 4.08
C VAL A 90 2.51 -4.68 4.31
N VAL A 91 3.23 -3.68 3.82
CA VAL A 91 4.65 -3.50 4.11
C VAL A 91 4.97 -2.03 4.28
N LEU A 92 5.85 -1.73 5.25
CA LEU A 92 6.38 -0.40 5.46
C LEU A 92 7.48 -0.13 4.41
N LEU A 93 7.28 0.89 3.58
CA LEU A 93 8.24 1.29 2.56
C LEU A 93 9.35 2.17 3.15
N ASN A 94 8.97 3.07 4.05
CA ASN A 94 9.85 3.95 4.83
C ASN A 94 9.12 4.38 6.10
N GLU A 95 9.68 5.29 6.89
CA GLU A 95 9.09 5.67 8.18
C GLU A 95 7.66 6.23 8.13
N ARG A 96 7.20 6.70 6.97
CA ARG A 96 5.92 7.40 6.79
C ARG A 96 5.01 6.77 5.75
N GLU A 97 5.47 5.79 4.99
CA GLU A 97 4.73 5.26 3.85
C GLU A 97 4.60 3.74 3.88
N LEU A 98 3.44 3.28 3.41
CA LEU A 98 3.02 1.90 3.39
C LEU A 98 2.63 1.50 1.97
N LEU A 99 2.95 0.27 1.61
CA LEU A 99 2.37 -0.40 0.45
C LEU A 99 1.33 -1.41 0.93
N ILE A 100 0.13 -1.30 0.37
CA ILE A 100 -1.01 -2.14 0.69
C ILE A 100 -1.43 -2.88 -0.57
N ARG A 101 -1.50 -4.21 -0.50
CA ARG A 101 -1.85 -5.06 -1.64
C ARG A 101 -3.21 -5.70 -1.51
N PHE A 102 -3.95 -5.59 -2.60
CA PHE A 102 -5.30 -6.10 -2.72
C PHE A 102 -5.51 -6.86 -4.03
N ASN A 103 -6.46 -7.80 -4.00
CA ASN A 103 -6.87 -8.66 -5.11
C ASN A 103 -5.70 -9.31 -5.87
N SER A 104 -4.57 -9.56 -5.21
CA SER A 104 -3.30 -10.05 -5.78
C SER A 104 -2.61 -9.13 -6.80
N GLU A 105 -3.34 -8.23 -7.46
CA GLU A 105 -2.86 -7.47 -8.63
C GLU A 105 -2.69 -5.97 -8.36
N HIS A 106 -3.24 -5.46 -7.26
CA HIS A 106 -3.26 -4.02 -6.98
C HIS A 106 -2.41 -3.71 -5.78
N VAL A 107 -1.44 -2.80 -5.95
CA VAL A 107 -0.62 -2.29 -4.86
C VAL A 107 -0.82 -0.79 -4.78
N LEU A 108 -1.14 -0.33 -3.58
CA LEU A 108 -1.44 1.05 -3.28
C LEU A 108 -0.39 1.59 -2.33
N ARG A 109 0.11 2.80 -2.63
CA ARG A 109 1.02 3.54 -1.76
C ARG A 109 0.22 4.58 -1.00
N CYS A 110 0.36 4.58 0.32
CA CYS A 110 -0.26 5.55 1.21
C CYS A 110 0.72 5.97 2.30
N ASP A 111 0.44 7.09 2.96
CA ASP A 111 1.14 7.42 4.20
C ASP A 111 0.54 6.68 5.40
N THR A 112 1.21 6.77 6.56
CA THR A 112 0.76 6.19 7.83
C THR A 112 -0.50 6.84 8.37
N ASP A 113 -0.86 8.04 7.89
CA ASP A 113 -2.11 8.74 8.23
C ASP A 113 -3.29 8.26 7.36
N GLY A 114 -3.04 7.37 6.39
CA GLY A 114 -4.06 6.81 5.51
C GLY A 114 -4.40 7.69 4.30
N LYS A 115 -3.53 8.65 3.94
CA LYS A 115 -3.66 9.42 2.69
C LYS A 115 -3.12 8.61 1.51
N PHE A 116 -3.86 8.63 0.41
CA PHE A 116 -3.42 7.99 -0.83
C PHE A 116 -2.28 8.80 -1.48
N LEU A 117 -1.19 8.11 -1.82
CA LEU A 117 -0.03 8.69 -2.49
C LEU A 117 0.12 8.21 -3.94
N GLY A 118 -0.43 7.04 -4.28
CA GLY A 118 -0.39 6.55 -5.65
C GLY A 118 -0.69 5.06 -5.77
N MET A 119 -0.75 4.58 -7.02
CA MET A 119 -0.74 3.15 -7.32
C MET A 119 0.65 2.72 -7.77
N VAL A 120 1.10 1.56 -7.30
CA VAL A 120 2.34 0.93 -7.75
C VAL A 120 2.00 -0.08 -8.83
N ASN A 121 2.70 0.03 -9.97
CA ASN A 121 2.61 -0.97 -11.02
C ASN A 121 3.44 -2.19 -10.62
N ILE A 122 2.79 -3.34 -10.48
CA ILE A 122 3.46 -4.62 -10.27
C ILE A 122 3.36 -5.47 -11.54
N GLY A 123 4.44 -6.18 -11.86
CA GLY A 123 4.49 -7.07 -13.02
C GLY A 123 3.58 -8.29 -12.83
N LYS A 124 3.12 -8.90 -13.93
CA LYS A 124 2.26 -10.11 -13.88
C LYS A 124 2.90 -11.27 -13.13
N SER A 125 4.22 -11.43 -13.22
CA SER A 125 4.98 -12.42 -12.46
C SER A 125 4.91 -12.20 -10.94
N GLN A 126 4.70 -10.95 -10.51
CA GLN A 126 4.63 -10.56 -9.11
C GLN A 126 3.22 -10.76 -8.50
N TYR A 127 2.20 -11.13 -9.30
CA TYR A 127 0.83 -11.36 -8.82
C TYR A 127 0.71 -12.54 -7.85
N ARG A 128 1.72 -13.39 -7.73
CA ARG A 128 1.74 -14.50 -6.77
C ARG A 128 2.77 -14.33 -5.65
N MET A 129 3.53 -13.23 -5.67
CA MET A 129 4.59 -12.98 -4.68
C MET A 129 4.01 -12.25 -3.47
N MET A 130 4.54 -12.53 -2.28
CA MET A 130 4.24 -11.72 -1.09
C MET A 130 4.98 -10.39 -1.17
N LEU A 131 4.36 -9.33 -0.64
CA LEU A 131 5.09 -8.09 -0.43
C LEU A 131 5.90 -8.26 0.84
N THR A 132 7.21 -8.33 0.67
CA THR A 132 8.15 -8.27 1.78
C THR A 132 9.03 -7.05 1.56
N GLN A 133 9.51 -6.47 2.65
CA GLN A 133 10.43 -5.35 2.60
C GLN A 133 11.71 -5.73 1.83
N TYR A 134 12.16 -6.99 1.98
CA TYR A 134 13.28 -7.55 1.25
C TYR A 134 13.07 -7.54 -0.28
N TYR A 135 11.87 -7.89 -0.75
CA TYR A 135 11.54 -7.81 -2.18
C TYR A 135 11.53 -6.38 -2.71
N LEU A 136 11.20 -5.38 -1.89
CA LEU A 136 11.25 -3.96 -2.28
C LEU A 136 12.68 -3.39 -2.25
N SER A 137 13.56 -3.90 -1.40
CA SER A 137 14.96 -3.48 -1.39
C SER A 137 15.75 -4.05 -2.57
N GLU A 138 15.45 -5.28 -3.02
CA GLU A 138 16.12 -5.89 -4.18
C GLU A 138 15.45 -5.54 -5.51
N SER A 139 14.11 -5.44 -5.54
CA SER A 139 13.40 -4.83 -6.64
C SER A 139 13.31 -3.35 -6.34
N ILE A 140 14.34 -2.59 -6.73
CA ILE A 140 14.17 -1.17 -7.03
C ILE A 140 13.15 -1.12 -8.17
N ILE A 141 11.86 -1.26 -7.85
CA ILE A 141 10.79 -0.77 -8.70
C ILE A 141 11.14 0.70 -8.80
N PRO A 142 11.44 1.24 -9.99
CA PRO A 142 11.59 2.67 -10.12
C PRO A 142 10.25 3.25 -9.67
N ILE A 143 10.24 3.79 -8.45
CA ILE A 143 9.20 4.69 -8.00
C ILE A 143 9.24 5.78 -9.06
N PRO A 144 8.16 6.04 -9.80
CA PRO A 144 8.15 7.17 -10.72
C PRO A 144 8.42 8.41 -9.86
N SER A 145 9.66 8.91 -9.88
CA SER A 145 9.90 10.30 -9.49
C SER A 145 9.19 11.13 -10.54
N ASN A 146 8.49 12.15 -10.09
CA ASN A 146 7.65 12.99 -10.94
C ASN A 146 8.49 13.94 -11.81
N ASP A 147 9.66 13.49 -12.26
CA ASP A 147 10.50 14.21 -13.19
C ASP A 147 9.91 13.95 -14.57
N MET A 148 9.00 14.82 -14.96
CA MET A 148 8.61 14.99 -16.36
C MET A 148 9.89 15.06 -17.20
N GLN A 149 10.13 14.06 -18.04
CA GLN A 149 10.98 14.25 -19.20
C GLN A 149 10.33 15.34 -20.04
N GLU A 150 10.94 16.53 -20.04
CA GLU A 150 10.82 17.47 -21.15
C GLU A 150 11.49 16.81 -22.36
N ASP A 151 10.69 16.07 -23.15
CA ASP A 151 11.05 15.75 -24.53
C ASP A 151 10.58 16.90 -25.42
N ASP A 152 11.52 17.63 -26.01
CA ASP A 152 11.62 17.79 -27.47
C ASP A 152 12.73 18.82 -27.81
N GLU A 153 13.96 18.35 -27.99
CA GLU A 153 14.85 18.94 -29.00
C GLU A 153 15.12 17.89 -30.08
N VAL A 154 14.43 18.06 -31.20
CA VAL A 154 14.60 17.29 -32.44
C VAL A 154 15.98 17.58 -33.03
N PRO A 155 16.86 16.58 -33.25
CA PRO A 155 18.12 16.81 -33.96
C PRO A 155 17.87 17.04 -35.47
N PRO A 156 18.70 17.86 -36.14
CA PRO A 156 18.46 18.31 -37.50
C PRO A 156 18.61 17.16 -38.51
N ILE A 157 17.63 17.04 -39.42
CA ILE A 157 17.71 16.17 -40.59
C ILE A 157 18.73 16.78 -41.57
N ILE A 158 19.88 16.13 -41.73
CA ILE A 158 20.81 16.40 -42.83
C ILE A 158 20.18 15.85 -44.11
N GLY A 159 19.78 16.76 -44.99
CA GLY A 159 19.33 16.41 -46.34
C GLY A 159 20.51 16.14 -47.26
N HIS A 160 20.35 15.19 -48.19
CA HIS A 160 21.07 15.18 -49.45
C HIS A 160 20.11 14.83 -50.59
N ILE A 161 20.28 15.61 -51.66
CA ILE A 161 19.57 15.63 -52.94
C ILE A 161 19.95 14.39 -53.76
#